data_AF-A0A3M9ZG55-F1
#
_entry.id   AF-A0A3M9ZG55-F1
#
_cell.length_a   1.000
_cell.length_b   1.000
_cell.length_c   1.000
_cell.angle_alpha   90.00
_cell.angle_beta   90.00
_cell.angle_gamma   90.00
#
_symmetry.space_group_name_H-M   'P 1'
#
loop_
_entity.id
_entity.type
_entity.pdbx_description
1 polymer ?
#
loop_
_entity_poly.entity_id
_entity_poly.type
_entity_poly.pdbx_seq_one_letter_code
_entity_poly.pdbx_strand_id
1 'polypeptide(L)'
;MTRFKNPNNGYVHEVNSISVFFGCLLLGSLFFLLVGEFAHSLISAILAILTFGISWLIYPFFAPGIIRRKWLRKGFIELDEYGSRKA
;
A
#
# COMPACT_ATOMS: atom_id res chain seq x y z
N MET A 1 11.40 -3.71 -5.72
CA MET A 1 10.37 -4.42 -4.93
C MET A 1 10.70 -4.21 -3.46
N THR A 2 9.71 -4.08 -2.58
CA THR A 2 9.96 -3.83 -1.15
C THR A 2 9.61 -5.08 -0.37
N ARG A 3 10.52 -5.58 0.46
CA ARG A 3 10.32 -6.79 1.26
C ARG A 3 10.04 -6.42 2.70
N PHE A 4 9.08 -7.09 3.32
CA PHE A 4 8.70 -6.88 4.71
C PHE A 4 8.78 -8.20 5.46
N LYS A 5 9.63 -8.29 6.48
CA LYS A 5 9.77 -9.50 7.32
C LYS A 5 9.05 -9.31 8.64
N ASN A 6 8.25 -10.30 9.03
CA ASN A 6 7.70 -10.36 10.37
C ASN A 6 8.78 -10.89 11.34
N PRO A 7 9.15 -10.13 12.39
CA PRO A 7 10.16 -10.58 13.35
C PRO A 7 9.71 -11.79 14.18
N ASN A 8 8.40 -12.01 14.36
CA ASN A 8 7.88 -13.03 15.27
C ASN A 8 7.82 -14.43 14.64
N ASN A 9 7.66 -14.53 13.33
CA ASN A 9 7.54 -15.83 12.63
C ASN A 9 8.47 -15.96 11.41
N GLY A 10 9.27 -14.94 11.11
CA GLY A 10 10.20 -14.95 9.99
C GLY A 10 9.58 -14.83 8.59
N TYR A 11 8.25 -14.70 8.48
CA TYR A 11 7.55 -14.63 7.20
C TYR A 11 7.90 -13.35 6.43
N VAL A 12 8.20 -13.47 5.14
CA VAL A 12 8.56 -12.36 4.25
C VAL A 12 7.42 -12.07 3.27
N HIS A 13 6.86 -10.87 3.34
CA HIS A 13 5.93 -10.33 2.35
C HIS A 13 6.68 -9.48 1.33
N GLU A 14 6.54 -9.82 0.05
CA GLU A 14 7.01 -8.98 -1.05
C GLU A 14 5.89 -8.04 -1.50
N VAL A 15 6.18 -6.74 -1.53
CA VAL A 15 5.28 -5.71 -2.02
C VAL A 15 5.89 -5.06 -3.25
N ASN A 16 5.26 -5.26 -4.39
CA ASN A 16 5.64 -4.60 -5.62
C ASN A 16 4.94 -3.23 -5.73
N SER A 17 5.70 -2.15 -5.56
CA SER A 17 5.20 -0.77 -5.68
C SER A 17 4.55 -0.49 -7.04
N ILE A 18 5.01 -1.12 -8.12
CA ILE A 18 4.43 -0.97 -9.47
C ILE A 18 3.05 -1.63 -9.51
N SER A 19 2.94 -2.87 -9.01
CA SER A 19 1.65 -3.57 -8.92
C SER A 19 0.65 -2.83 -8.02
N VAL A 20 1.13 -2.20 -6.94
CA VAL A 20 0.31 -1.35 -6.07
C VAL A 20 -0.18 -0.10 -6.80
N PHE A 21 0.71 0.55 -7.56
CA PHE A 21 0.36 1.73 -8.34
C PHE A 21 -0.71 1.41 -9.39
N PHE A 22 -0.47 0.40 -10.24
CA PHE A 22 -1.44 0.00 -11.27
C PHE A 22 -2.72 -0.60 -10.67
N GLY A 23 -2.63 -1.34 -9.58
CA GLY A 23 -3.80 -1.84 -8.85
C GLY A 23 -4.67 -0.70 -8.33
N CYS A 24 -4.07 0.31 -7.73
CA CYS A 24 -4.77 1.52 -7.31
C CYS A 24 -5.33 2.32 -8.50
N LEU A 25 -4.62 2.41 -9.62
CA LEU A 25 -5.08 3.13 -10.81
C LEU A 25 -6.26 2.41 -11.49
N LEU A 26 -6.29 1.08 -11.52
CA LEU A 26 -7.33 0.30 -12.20
C LEU A 26 -8.57 0.04 -11.33
N LEU A 27 -8.39 -0.17 -10.02
CA LEU A 27 -9.48 -0.49 -9.09
C LEU A 27 -9.86 0.66 -8.15
N GLY A 28 -9.01 1.69 -8.00
CA GLY A 28 -9.31 2.88 -7.20
C GLY A 28 -9.47 2.56 -5.73
N SER A 29 -10.59 2.98 -5.15
CA SER A 29 -10.91 2.73 -3.74
C SER A 29 -11.10 1.25 -3.42
N LEU A 30 -11.52 0.43 -4.40
CA LEU A 30 -11.69 -1.02 -4.23
C LEU A 30 -10.35 -1.72 -4.00
N PHE A 31 -9.26 -1.20 -4.57
CA PHE A 31 -7.92 -1.74 -4.33
C PHE A 31 -7.57 -1.71 -2.84
N PHE A 32 -7.80 -0.57 -2.18
CA PHE A 32 -7.53 -0.44 -0.74
C PHE A 32 -8.42 -1.36 0.10
N LEU A 33 -9.65 -1.60 -0.34
CA LEU A 33 -10.53 -2.55 0.33
C LEU A 33 -9.97 -3.98 0.26
N LEU A 34 -9.54 -4.42 -0.92
CA LEU A 34 -8.93 -5.74 -1.13
C LEU A 34 -7.62 -5.92 -0.36
N VAL A 35 -6.80 -4.88 -0.27
CA VAL A 35 -5.59 -4.87 0.55
C VAL A 35 -5.91 -4.85 2.06
N GLY A 36 -7.14 -4.54 2.43
CA GLY A 36 -7.60 -4.44 3.82
C GLY A 36 -7.21 -3.11 4.50
N GLU A 37 -7.01 -2.04 3.73
CA GLU A 37 -6.86 -0.67 4.22
C GLU A 37 -8.21 0.07 4.15
N PHE A 38 -9.09 -0.20 5.12
CA PHE A 38 -10.46 0.31 5.11
C PHE A 38 -10.54 1.85 5.18
N ALA A 39 -9.72 2.48 6.03
CA ALA A 39 -9.71 3.94 6.18
C ALA A 39 -9.39 4.66 4.86
N HIS A 40 -8.36 4.19 4.13
CA HIS A 40 -7.96 4.78 2.86
C HIS A 40 -8.94 4.41 1.74
N SER A 41 -9.59 3.24 1.80
CA SER A 41 -10.69 2.89 0.89
C SER A 41 -11.87 3.86 1.02
N LEU A 42 -12.31 4.16 2.25
CA LEU A 42 -13.42 5.10 2.46
C LEU A 42 -13.06 6.53 2.05
N ILE A 43 -11.87 7.01 2.45
CA ILE A 43 -11.40 8.36 2.10
C ILE A 43 -11.26 8.50 0.58
N SER A 44 -10.65 7.52 -0.10
CA SER A 44 -10.50 7.57 -1.57
C SER A 44 -11.85 7.48 -2.29
N ALA A 45 -12.82 6.73 -1.77
CA ALA A 45 -14.17 6.68 -2.34
C ALA A 45 -14.90 8.03 -2.22
N ILE A 46 -14.85 8.66 -1.04
CA ILE A 46 -15.44 9.99 -0.82
C ILE A 46 -14.76 11.02 -1.72
N LEU A 47 -13.42 10.99 -1.78
CA LEU A 47 -12.66 11.92 -2.61
C LEU A 47 -12.94 11.70 -4.10
N ALA A 48 -13.13 10.46 -4.54
CA ALA A 48 -13.53 10.14 -5.91
C ALA A 48 -14.88 10.75 -6.26
N ILE A 49 -15.86 10.70 -5.36
CA ILE A 49 -17.17 11.34 -5.56
C ILE A 49 -17.03 12.87 -5.64
N LEU A 50 -16.32 13.48 -4.67
CA LEU A 50 -16.16 14.93 -4.58
C LEU A 50 -15.38 15.55 -5.74
N THR A 51 -14.46 14.78 -6.34
CA THR A 51 -13.59 15.24 -7.42
C THR A 51 -14.01 14.72 -8.79
N PHE A 52 -15.22 14.14 -8.91
CA PHE A 52 -15.71 13.49 -10.15
C PHE A 52 -14.69 12.50 -10.74
N GLY A 53 -13.99 11.76 -9.89
CA GLY A 53 -13.01 10.73 -10.26
C GLY A 53 -11.58 11.25 -10.47
N ILE A 54 -11.31 12.56 -10.42
CA ILE A 54 -9.94 13.09 -10.63
C ILE A 54 -8.97 12.59 -9.56
N SER A 55 -9.42 12.47 -8.30
CA SER A 55 -8.57 11.94 -7.22
C SER A 55 -8.09 10.50 -7.45
N TRP A 56 -8.76 9.73 -8.31
CA TRP A 56 -8.33 8.39 -8.71
C TRP A 56 -6.97 8.43 -9.44
N LEU A 57 -6.66 9.51 -10.15
CA LEU A 57 -5.38 9.66 -10.84
C LEU A 57 -4.25 10.07 -9.88
N ILE A 58 -4.59 10.73 -8.77
CA ILE A 58 -3.62 11.27 -7.81
C ILE A 58 -3.27 10.24 -6.72
N TYR A 59 -4.26 9.45 -6.29
CA TYR A 59 -4.08 8.48 -5.19
C TYR A 59 -3.02 7.38 -5.43
N PRO A 60 -2.81 6.85 -6.65
CA PRO A 60 -1.79 5.84 -6.95
C PRO A 60 -0.37 6.27 -6.57
N PHE A 61 -0.06 7.56 -6.63
CA PHE A 61 1.24 8.10 -6.20
C PHE A 61 1.48 7.93 -4.70
N PHE A 62 0.41 7.92 -3.90
CA PHE A 62 0.48 7.75 -2.44
C PHE A 62 0.27 6.30 -2.00
N ALA A 63 -0.32 5.44 -2.85
CA ALA A 63 -0.68 4.06 -2.53
C ALA A 63 0.50 3.20 -2.03
N PRO A 64 1.70 3.20 -2.67
CA PRO A 64 2.84 2.43 -2.17
C PRO A 64 3.27 2.85 -0.76
N GLY A 65 3.24 4.15 -0.45
CA GLY A 65 3.58 4.68 0.87
C GLY A 65 2.55 4.28 1.94
N ILE A 66 1.26 4.26 1.59
CA ILE A 66 0.19 3.82 2.48
C ILE A 66 0.37 2.34 2.84
N ILE A 67 0.61 1.47 1.85
CA ILE A 67 0.82 0.04 2.07
C ILE A 67 2.10 -0.22 2.87
N ARG A 68 3.19 0.51 2.60
CA ARG A 68 4.41 0.44 3.41
C ARG A 68 4.11 0.74 4.88
N ARG A 69 3.42 1.85 5.16
CA ARG A 69 3.04 2.22 6.54
C ARG A 69 2.14 1.18 7.20
N LYS A 70 1.23 0.53 6.46
CA LYS A 70 0.43 -0.59 6.99
C LYS A 70 1.33 -1.70 7.55
N TRP A 71 2.30 -2.17 6.77
CA TRP A 71 3.18 -3.26 7.20
C TRP A 71 4.05 -2.86 8.39
N LEU A 72 4.59 -1.64 8.38
CA LEU A 72 5.34 -1.11 9.52
C LEU A 72 4.48 -1.03 10.79
N ARG A 73 3.23 -0.57 10.69
CA ARG A 73 2.27 -0.55 11.82
C ARG A 73 1.93 -1.95 12.35
N LYS A 74 1.97 -2.97 11.48
CA LYS A 74 1.80 -4.38 11.89
C LYS A 74 3.06 -4.96 12.56
N GLY A 75 4.11 -4.17 12.75
CA GLY A 75 5.37 -4.61 13.36
C GLY A 75 6.32 -5.32 12.39
N PHE A 76 6.05 -5.25 11.08
CA PHE A 76 6.96 -5.80 10.08
C PHE A 76 8.16 -4.87 9.89
N ILE A 77 9.27 -5.48 9.51
CA ILE A 77 10.54 -4.84 9.26
C ILE A 77 10.77 -4.77 7.76
N GLU A 78 11.03 -3.57 7.24
CA GLU A 78 11.43 -3.42 5.85
C GLU A 78 12.87 -3.94 5.66
N LEU A 79 13.05 -4.78 4.65
CA LEU A 79 14.34 -5.30 4.24
C LEU A 79 14.85 -4.53 3.02
N ASP A 80 16.17 -4.29 2.99
CA ASP A 80 16.87 -3.81 1.82
C ASP A 80 17.14 -4.96 0.81
N GLU A 81 17.82 -4.65 -0.30
CA GLU A 81 18.13 -5.63 -1.35
C GLU A 81 19.04 -6.77 -0.85
N TYR A 82 19.81 -6.54 0.21
CA TYR A 82 20.71 -7.51 0.84
C TYR A 82 20.03 -8.30 1.97
N GLY A 83 18.74 -8.06 2.24
CA GLY A 83 18.00 -8.71 3.32
C GLY A 83 18.31 -8.16 4.72
N SER A 84 19.02 -7.03 4.80
CA SER A 84 19.29 -6.30 6.04
C SER A 84 18.15 -5.35 6.38
N ARG A 85 18.07 -4.95 7.66
CA ARG A 85 17.09 -3.96 8.11
C ARG A 85 17.34 -2.65 7.36
N LYS A 86 16.35 -2.17 6.61
CA LYS A 86 16.42 -0.84 6.01
C LYS A 86 16.27 0.19 7.13
N ALA A 87 17.34 0.96 7.38
CA ALA A 87 17.44 1.94 8.45
C ALA A 87 16.51 3.15 8.22
#